data_AF-Q01FT5-F1
#
_entry.id   AF-Q01FT5-F1
#
_cell.length_a   1.000
_cell.length_b   1.000
_cell.length_c   1.000
_cell.angle_alpha   90.00
_cell.angle_beta   90.00
_cell.angle_gamma   90.00
#
_symmetry.space_group_name_H-M   'P 1'
#
loop_
_entity.id
_entity.type
_entity.pdbx_description
1 polymer ?
#
loop_
_entity_poly.entity_id
_entity_poly.type
_entity_poly.pdbx_seq_one_letter_code
_entity_poly.pdbx_strand_id
1 'polypeptide(L)'
;MGDARVIAVEPLSWYPRAFALRNALDETEMRAILALARTRVARSTVIDSESGKSVVNPIRTSKQTFLSRNDPVVRKVLERMSSVTHLPWYHCEDLQVLEYSAGEKYDAHEDVGEEGTKSGDQLSKNGGKRVATILLYLEEPEEGGETAFPDSEWIDPERAKTETWSKCAHRRVAMKPTRGDGLMFWSVRPDGTIDHRALHVGCPPTRGTKWTATIWVHADPYNWIKPPDPVPTIGCEDKSDRCRGWANIGECDKNPSFMLENCKWSCRVDGCDH
;
A
#
# COMPACT_ATOMS: atom_id res chain seq x y z
N MET A 1 13.29 12.89 19.49
CA MET A 1 13.89 11.82 18.66
C MET A 1 13.09 10.57 18.92
N GLY A 2 12.12 10.28 18.06
CA GLY A 2 11.30 9.06 18.16
C GLY A 2 12.10 7.88 17.63
N ASP A 3 12.13 6.80 18.39
CA ASP A 3 12.79 5.54 18.06
C ASP A 3 12.39 5.08 16.65
N ALA A 4 13.33 5.14 15.70
CA ALA A 4 13.08 4.75 14.32
C ALA A 4 13.00 3.23 14.27
N ARG A 5 11.77 2.69 14.33
CA ARG A 5 11.55 1.24 14.23
C ARG A 5 12.16 0.71 12.94
N VAL A 6 13.12 -0.21 13.09
CA VAL A 6 13.70 -0.95 11.97
C VAL A 6 12.73 -2.04 11.55
N ILE A 7 12.27 -1.98 10.29
CA ILE A 7 11.46 -3.04 9.66
C ILE A 7 12.42 -3.92 8.88
N ALA A 8 12.57 -5.18 9.27
CA ALA A 8 13.36 -6.11 8.48
C ALA A 8 12.53 -6.60 7.28
N VAL A 9 13.11 -6.53 6.09
CA VAL A 9 12.46 -6.91 4.84
C VAL A 9 13.10 -8.20 4.32
N GLU A 10 12.34 -9.29 4.35
CA GLU A 10 12.80 -10.62 3.93
C GLU A 10 12.14 -11.00 2.60
N PRO A 11 12.90 -11.22 1.52
CA PRO A 11 12.32 -11.61 0.25
C PRO A 11 11.77 -13.04 0.31
N LEU A 12 10.51 -13.22 -0.11
CA LEU A 12 9.82 -14.52 -0.19
C LEU A 12 9.84 -15.07 -1.61
N SER A 13 9.61 -14.18 -2.58
CA SER A 13 9.54 -14.50 -4.01
C SER A 13 9.95 -13.32 -4.86
N TRP A 14 10.46 -13.61 -6.07
CA TRP A 14 10.64 -12.62 -7.13
C TRP A 14 9.47 -12.59 -8.12
N TYR A 15 8.63 -13.63 -8.10
CA TYR A 15 7.54 -13.84 -9.05
C TYR A 15 6.31 -14.41 -8.30
N PRO A 16 5.45 -13.55 -7.72
CA PRO A 16 5.54 -12.09 -7.74
C PRO A 16 6.63 -11.59 -6.79
N ARG A 17 7.04 -10.33 -6.93
CA ARG A 17 7.93 -9.70 -5.93
C ARG A 17 7.18 -9.59 -4.62
N ALA A 18 7.49 -10.45 -3.65
CA ALA A 18 6.82 -10.55 -2.36
C ALA A 18 7.85 -10.60 -1.22
N PHE A 19 7.57 -9.87 -0.15
CA PHE A 19 8.49 -9.66 0.97
C PHE A 19 7.73 -9.74 2.30
N ALA A 20 8.27 -10.48 3.27
CA ALA A 20 7.83 -10.38 4.65
C ALA A 20 8.43 -9.13 5.30
N LEU A 21 7.60 -8.39 6.02
CA LEU A 21 7.95 -7.22 6.80
C LEU A 21 7.89 -7.59 8.27
N ARG A 22 9.04 -7.69 8.93
CA ARG A 22 9.11 -8.01 10.36
C ARG A 22 9.02 -6.76 11.20
N ASN A 23 8.26 -6.83 12.31
CA ASN A 23 8.04 -5.69 13.21
C ASN A 23 7.44 -4.48 12.48
N ALA A 24 6.47 -4.70 11.58
CA ALA A 24 5.83 -3.64 10.81
C ALA A 24 4.95 -2.73 11.67
N LEU A 25 4.35 -3.26 12.73
CA LEU A 25 3.48 -2.57 13.70
C LEU A 25 3.90 -2.84 15.15
N ASP A 26 3.62 -1.89 16.04
CA ASP A 26 3.71 -2.13 17.48
C ASP A 26 2.35 -2.39 18.10
N GLU A 27 2.40 -2.86 19.34
CA GLU A 27 1.23 -3.19 20.13
C GLU A 27 0.30 -2.00 20.39
N THR A 28 0.81 -0.76 20.43
CA THR A 28 -0.01 0.45 20.61
C THR A 28 -0.77 0.79 19.33
N GLU A 29 -0.11 0.73 18.17
CA GLU A 29 -0.67 0.95 16.84
C GLU A 29 -1.73 -0.11 16.53
N MET A 30 -1.42 -1.39 16.77
CA MET A 30 -2.37 -2.48 16.59
C MET A 30 -3.62 -2.30 17.46
N ARG A 31 -3.46 -1.98 18.76
CA ARG A 31 -4.59 -1.72 19.65
C ARG A 31 -5.45 -0.55 19.19
N ALA A 32 -4.83 0.55 18.76
CA ALA A 32 -5.56 1.73 18.27
C ALA A 32 -6.35 1.42 17.00
N ILE A 33 -5.74 0.74 16.01
CA ILE A 33 -6.41 0.33 14.77
C ILE A 33 -7.58 -0.62 15.08
N LEU A 34 -7.37 -1.64 15.93
CA LEU A 34 -8.41 -2.60 16.29
C LEU A 34 -9.56 -1.95 17.06
N ALA A 35 -9.28 -0.99 17.95
CA ALA A 35 -10.31 -0.26 18.69
C ALA A 35 -11.24 0.53 17.75
N LEU A 36 -10.67 1.18 16.72
CA LEU A 36 -11.44 1.87 15.70
C LEU A 36 -12.24 0.88 14.83
N ALA A 37 -11.61 -0.24 14.44
CA ALA A 37 -12.19 -1.16 13.48
C ALA A 37 -13.32 -2.01 14.05
N ARG A 38 -13.16 -2.56 15.26
CA ARG A 38 -14.12 -3.51 15.88
C ARG A 38 -15.54 -2.95 16.00
N THR A 39 -15.67 -1.63 16.14
CA THR A 39 -16.98 -0.96 16.23
C THR A 39 -17.64 -0.69 14.87
N ARG A 40 -16.91 -0.90 13.77
CA ARG A 40 -17.30 -0.47 12.40
C ARG A 40 -17.28 -1.57 11.36
N VAL A 41 -16.78 -2.77 11.68
CA VAL A 41 -16.74 -3.89 10.72
C VAL A 41 -18.16 -4.33 10.34
N ALA A 42 -18.38 -4.45 9.03
CA ALA A 42 -19.60 -4.97 8.45
C ALA A 42 -19.26 -6.00 7.36
N ARG A 43 -20.25 -6.71 6.84
CA ARG A 43 -20.04 -7.73 5.79
C ARG A 43 -19.25 -7.14 4.60
N SER A 44 -18.17 -7.82 4.19
CA SER A 44 -17.31 -7.35 3.10
C SER A 44 -18.02 -7.35 1.75
N THR A 45 -17.61 -6.42 0.90
CA THR A 45 -18.06 -6.31 -0.49
C THR A 45 -16.87 -6.39 -1.45
N VAL A 46 -17.15 -6.67 -2.72
CA VAL A 46 -16.19 -6.64 -3.84
C VAL A 46 -16.69 -5.66 -4.90
N ILE A 47 -15.79 -5.14 -5.74
CA ILE A 47 -16.18 -4.36 -6.93
C ILE A 47 -16.44 -5.35 -8.07
N ASP A 48 -17.68 -5.38 -8.53
CA ASP A 48 -18.12 -6.23 -9.62
C ASP A 48 -17.52 -5.78 -10.98
N SER A 49 -17.04 -6.71 -11.80
CA SER A 49 -16.31 -6.41 -13.04
C SER A 49 -17.20 -5.86 -14.16
N GLU A 50 -18.47 -6.28 -14.22
CA GLU A 50 -19.41 -5.83 -15.26
C GLU A 50 -20.08 -4.49 -14.93
N SER A 51 -20.47 -4.32 -13.66
CA SER A 51 -21.23 -3.16 -13.20
C SER A 51 -20.39 -2.08 -12.53
N GLY A 52 -19.19 -2.39 -12.05
CA GLY A 52 -18.34 -1.49 -11.24
C GLY A 52 -18.89 -1.24 -9.82
N LYS A 53 -20.00 -1.86 -9.44
CA LYS A 53 -20.64 -1.58 -8.14
C LYS A 53 -20.07 -2.44 -7.03
N SER A 54 -20.10 -1.89 -5.81
CA SER A 54 -19.79 -2.62 -4.59
C SER A 54 -20.93 -3.60 -4.28
N VAL A 55 -20.65 -4.91 -4.29
CA VAL A 55 -21.63 -5.98 -4.08
C VAL A 55 -21.15 -6.99 -3.03
N VAL A 56 -22.09 -7.59 -2.29
CA VAL A 56 -21.78 -8.74 -1.42
C VAL A 56 -21.62 -9.98 -2.30
N ASN A 57 -20.50 -10.69 -2.16
CA ASN A 57 -20.16 -11.83 -3.02
C ASN A 57 -19.67 -13.04 -2.19
N PRO A 58 -20.06 -14.29 -2.52
CA PRO A 58 -19.57 -15.50 -1.87
C PRO A 58 -18.05 -15.69 -1.90
N ILE A 59 -17.35 -15.08 -2.86
CA ILE A 59 -15.88 -15.12 -3.02
C ILE A 59 -15.15 -14.53 -1.81
N ARG A 60 -15.76 -13.57 -1.11
CA ARG A 60 -15.21 -12.90 0.06
C ARG A 60 -16.20 -12.94 1.19
N THR A 61 -15.98 -13.78 2.21
CA THR A 61 -16.94 -13.99 3.31
C THR A 61 -16.64 -13.20 4.58
N SER A 62 -15.46 -12.57 4.67
CA SER A 62 -15.01 -11.75 5.79
C SER A 62 -15.91 -10.56 6.12
N LYS A 63 -15.62 -9.89 7.25
CA LYS A 63 -16.08 -8.51 7.53
C LYS A 63 -14.96 -7.51 7.25
N GLN A 64 -15.33 -6.28 6.91
CA GLN A 64 -14.38 -5.20 6.67
C GLN A 64 -14.89 -3.85 7.17
N THR A 65 -13.96 -2.92 7.36
CA THR A 65 -14.23 -1.49 7.47
C THR A 65 -13.09 -0.72 6.84
N PHE A 66 -13.28 0.58 6.62
CA PHE A 66 -12.25 1.48 6.14
C PHE A 66 -11.99 2.55 7.19
N LEU A 67 -10.73 2.67 7.60
CA LEU A 67 -10.27 3.75 8.46
C LEU A 67 -9.65 4.84 7.59
N SER A 68 -10.06 6.08 7.82
CA SER A 68 -9.58 7.21 7.02
C SER A 68 -8.06 7.27 7.08
N ARG A 69 -7.42 7.44 5.92
CA ARG A 69 -5.97 7.67 5.83
C ARG A 69 -5.52 8.86 6.69
N ASN A 70 -6.40 9.84 6.91
CA ASN A 70 -6.12 11.05 7.70
C ASN A 70 -6.26 10.84 9.21
N ASP A 71 -6.73 9.69 9.69
CA ASP A 71 -6.68 9.37 11.11
C ASP A 71 -5.21 9.36 11.59
N PRO A 72 -4.88 9.97 12.74
CA PRO A 72 -3.49 10.11 13.19
C PRO A 72 -2.70 8.79 13.28
N VAL A 73 -3.33 7.69 13.75
CA VAL A 73 -2.62 6.41 13.84
C VAL A 73 -2.43 5.80 12.46
N VAL A 74 -3.42 5.91 11.59
CA VAL A 74 -3.36 5.41 10.22
C VAL A 74 -2.30 6.18 9.43
N ARG A 75 -2.33 7.52 9.48
CA ARG A 75 -1.37 8.40 8.81
C ARG A 75 0.07 8.04 9.16
N LYS A 76 0.36 7.88 10.45
CA LYS A 76 1.68 7.49 10.95
C LYS A 76 2.14 6.14 10.39
N VAL A 77 1.24 5.16 10.33
CA VAL A 77 1.55 3.84 9.74
C VAL A 77 1.81 3.96 8.24
N LEU A 78 0.98 4.70 7.49
CA LEU A 78 1.16 4.90 6.05
C LEU A 78 2.47 5.63 5.72
N GLU A 79 2.83 6.66 6.48
CA GLU A 79 4.11 7.36 6.36
C GLU A 79 5.29 6.41 6.60
N ARG A 80 5.22 5.56 7.62
CA ARG A 80 6.26 4.56 7.87
C ARG A 80 6.34 3.55 6.73
N MET A 81 5.21 3.04 6.24
CA MET A 81 5.17 2.09 5.12
C MET A 81 5.69 2.69 3.80
N SER A 82 5.62 4.03 3.65
CA SER A 82 6.19 4.73 2.50
C SER A 82 7.71 4.53 2.39
N SER A 83 8.40 4.31 3.53
CA SER A 83 9.85 4.00 3.53
C SER A 83 10.17 2.61 2.98
N VAL A 84 9.18 1.70 2.95
CA VAL A 84 9.32 0.33 2.44
C VAL A 84 8.97 0.26 0.95
N THR A 85 7.91 0.95 0.53
CA THR A 85 7.48 0.97 -0.88
C THR A 85 8.22 1.99 -1.73
N HIS A 86 8.85 2.97 -1.09
CA HIS A 86 9.38 4.18 -1.74
C HIS A 86 8.33 5.00 -2.50
N LEU A 87 7.05 4.82 -2.16
CA LEU A 87 5.93 5.62 -2.66
C LEU A 87 5.34 6.43 -1.50
N PRO A 88 5.16 7.76 -1.65
CA PRO A 88 4.65 8.61 -0.59
C PRO A 88 3.26 8.18 -0.11
N TRP A 89 2.96 8.42 1.17
CA TRP A 89 1.70 7.99 1.80
C TRP A 89 0.45 8.46 1.07
N TYR A 90 0.52 9.59 0.35
CA TYR A 90 -0.62 10.14 -0.38
C TYR A 90 -0.98 9.33 -1.63
N HIS A 91 -0.18 8.34 -2.00
CA HIS A 91 -0.53 7.28 -2.96
C HIS A 91 -1.40 6.19 -2.33
N CYS A 92 -1.55 6.16 -1.00
CA CYS A 92 -2.32 5.12 -0.33
C CYS A 92 -3.82 5.48 -0.27
N GLU A 93 -4.65 4.45 -0.41
CA GLU A 93 -6.08 4.51 -0.09
C GLU A 93 -6.32 4.64 1.43
N ASP A 94 -7.60 4.71 1.82
CA ASP A 94 -8.00 4.48 3.20
C ASP A 94 -7.62 3.06 3.65
N LEU A 95 -7.27 2.89 4.93
CA LEU A 95 -6.80 1.63 5.47
C LEU A 95 -7.98 0.65 5.57
N GLN A 96 -7.95 -0.42 4.77
CA GLN A 96 -8.95 -1.47 4.85
C GLN A 96 -8.61 -2.42 6.00
N VAL A 97 -9.48 -2.52 7.01
CA VAL A 97 -9.32 -3.48 8.10
C VAL A 97 -10.30 -4.63 7.90
N LEU A 98 -9.82 -5.86 8.00
CA LEU A 98 -10.62 -7.07 7.84
C LEU A 98 -10.60 -7.95 9.08
N GLU A 99 -11.72 -8.64 9.31
CA GLU A 99 -11.90 -9.73 10.26
C GLU A 99 -12.27 -11.00 9.48
N TYR A 100 -11.54 -12.09 9.72
CA TYR A 100 -11.87 -13.43 9.24
C TYR A 100 -12.11 -14.34 10.44
N SER A 101 -13.35 -14.81 10.58
CA SER A 101 -13.71 -15.90 11.49
C SER A 101 -13.34 -17.26 10.90
N ALA A 102 -13.38 -18.31 11.72
CA ALA A 102 -13.12 -19.68 11.27
C ALA A 102 -14.00 -20.04 10.06
N GLY A 103 -13.37 -20.52 8.98
CA GLY A 103 -14.01 -20.89 7.72
C GLY A 103 -14.29 -19.72 6.76
N GLU A 104 -14.15 -18.46 7.19
CA GLU A 104 -14.24 -17.32 6.28
C GLU A 104 -13.00 -17.21 5.40
N LYS A 105 -13.18 -16.77 4.15
CA LYS A 105 -12.14 -16.77 3.12
C LYS A 105 -12.20 -15.55 2.23
N TYR A 106 -11.11 -15.34 1.51
CA TYR A 106 -11.10 -14.55 0.29
C TYR A 106 -10.47 -15.39 -0.81
N ASP A 107 -11.27 -15.80 -1.79
CA ASP A 107 -10.81 -16.54 -2.96
C ASP A 107 -9.76 -15.74 -3.76
N ALA A 108 -9.05 -16.44 -4.64
CA ALA A 108 -7.95 -15.89 -5.42
C ALA A 108 -8.36 -14.65 -6.20
N HIS A 109 -7.62 -13.55 -6.05
CA HIS A 109 -7.89 -12.29 -6.73
C HIS A 109 -6.59 -11.48 -6.95
N GLU A 110 -6.69 -10.49 -7.83
CA GLU A 110 -5.64 -9.50 -8.07
C GLU A 110 -6.08 -8.15 -7.52
N ASP A 111 -5.14 -7.41 -6.92
CA ASP A 111 -5.43 -6.09 -6.34
C ASP A 111 -5.42 -4.97 -7.38
N VAL A 112 -4.74 -5.15 -8.51
CA VAL A 112 -4.52 -4.11 -9.54
C VAL A 112 -5.78 -3.74 -10.33
N GLY A 113 -6.84 -4.55 -10.21
CA GLY A 113 -8.04 -4.44 -11.04
C GLY A 113 -7.85 -5.06 -12.43
N GLU A 114 -8.94 -5.54 -13.03
CA GLU A 114 -8.90 -6.25 -14.31
C GLU A 114 -8.82 -5.28 -15.49
N GLU A 115 -7.78 -5.41 -16.34
CA GLU A 115 -7.60 -4.54 -17.51
C GLU A 115 -8.77 -4.65 -18.50
N GLY A 116 -9.22 -3.50 -19.01
CA GLY A 116 -10.32 -3.44 -19.98
C GLY A 116 -11.71 -3.67 -19.37
N THR A 117 -11.83 -3.69 -18.04
CA THR A 117 -13.11 -3.79 -17.33
C THR A 117 -13.47 -2.49 -16.61
N LYS A 118 -14.77 -2.31 -16.32
CA LYS A 118 -15.24 -1.15 -15.55
C LYS A 118 -14.70 -1.14 -14.12
N SER A 119 -14.46 -2.31 -13.53
CA SER A 119 -13.86 -2.39 -12.19
C SER A 119 -12.41 -1.92 -12.20
N GLY A 120 -11.62 -2.31 -13.21
CA GLY A 120 -10.25 -1.82 -13.40
C GLY A 120 -10.21 -0.31 -13.62
N ASP A 121 -11.08 0.23 -14.48
CA ASP A 121 -11.20 1.67 -14.72
C ASP A 121 -11.58 2.43 -13.45
N GLN A 122 -12.51 1.88 -12.66
CA GLN A 122 -12.96 2.50 -11.41
C GLN A 122 -11.88 2.49 -10.32
N LEU A 123 -11.16 1.37 -10.18
CA LEU A 123 -10.06 1.24 -9.22
C LEU A 123 -8.91 2.19 -9.55
N SER A 124 -8.62 2.38 -10.84
CA SER A 124 -7.53 3.23 -11.30
C SER A 124 -7.89 4.71 -11.43
N LYS A 125 -9.19 5.06 -11.44
CA LYS A 125 -9.68 6.44 -11.67
C LYS A 125 -9.01 7.51 -10.80
N ASN A 126 -8.71 7.17 -9.55
CA ASN A 126 -8.30 8.14 -8.54
C ASN A 126 -6.81 8.09 -8.18
N GLY A 127 -5.99 7.31 -8.88
CA GLY A 127 -4.55 7.20 -8.60
C GLY A 127 -3.77 6.30 -9.58
N GLY A 128 -4.34 5.96 -10.74
CA GLY A 128 -3.76 4.92 -11.57
C GLY A 128 -3.82 3.54 -10.90
N LYS A 129 -3.10 2.57 -11.47
CA LYS A 129 -3.08 1.18 -11.01
C LYS A 129 -2.61 1.07 -9.55
N ARG A 130 -3.18 0.12 -8.79
CA ARG A 130 -2.60 -0.31 -7.51
C ARG A 130 -1.34 -1.12 -7.81
N VAL A 131 -0.17 -0.54 -7.54
CA VAL A 131 1.13 -1.09 -7.90
C VAL A 131 1.71 -2.01 -6.81
N ALA A 132 1.35 -1.76 -5.56
CA ALA A 132 1.77 -2.56 -4.42
C ALA A 132 0.66 -2.69 -3.39
N THR A 133 0.70 -3.81 -2.67
CA THR A 133 -0.16 -4.08 -1.52
C THR A 133 0.72 -4.39 -0.32
N ILE A 134 0.36 -3.81 0.83
CA ILE A 134 0.92 -4.17 2.12
C ILE A 134 -0.22 -4.70 2.99
N LEU A 135 -0.10 -5.95 3.43
CA LEU A 135 -1.03 -6.61 4.33
C LEU A 135 -0.38 -6.73 5.71
N LEU A 136 -0.88 -5.97 6.67
CA LEU A 136 -0.39 -5.97 8.06
C LEU A 136 -1.25 -6.92 8.90
N TYR A 137 -0.61 -7.75 9.73
CA TYR A 137 -1.30 -8.70 10.60
C TYR A 137 -1.52 -8.09 11.99
N LEU A 138 -2.79 -7.80 12.30
CA LEU A 138 -3.19 -7.21 13.57
C LEU A 138 -3.43 -8.27 14.64
N GLU A 139 -4.08 -9.38 14.28
CA GLU A 139 -4.27 -10.55 15.15
C GLU A 139 -4.09 -11.82 14.32
N GLU A 140 -3.45 -12.82 14.90
CA GLU A 140 -3.20 -14.11 14.28
C GLU A 140 -4.21 -15.17 14.78
N PRO A 141 -4.77 -16.00 13.87
CA PRO A 141 -5.55 -17.16 14.26
C PRO A 141 -4.64 -18.25 14.84
N GLU A 142 -5.20 -19.20 15.59
CA GLU A 142 -4.39 -20.30 16.12
C GLU A 142 -3.98 -21.29 15.01
N GLU A 143 -4.80 -21.43 13.96
CA GLU A 143 -4.52 -22.29 12.81
C GLU A 143 -5.05 -21.72 11.48
N GLY A 144 -4.29 -21.90 10.40
CA GLY A 144 -4.63 -21.42 9.06
C GLY A 144 -4.45 -19.92 8.88
N GLY A 145 -5.21 -19.31 7.99
CA GLY A 145 -5.18 -17.86 7.80
C GLY A 145 -4.00 -17.33 7.00
N GLU A 146 -3.23 -18.18 6.31
CA GLU A 146 -2.10 -17.73 5.49
C GLU A 146 -2.54 -16.82 4.34
N THR A 147 -1.63 -15.97 3.86
CA THR A 147 -1.77 -15.32 2.57
C THR A 147 -0.86 -16.04 1.59
N ALA A 148 -1.42 -16.66 0.55
CA ALA A 148 -0.68 -17.50 -0.39
C ALA A 148 -0.80 -17.02 -1.83
N PHE A 149 0.26 -17.24 -2.61
CA PHE A 149 0.34 -16.89 -4.03
C PHE A 149 0.31 -18.18 -4.86
N PRO A 150 -0.82 -18.54 -5.52
CA PRO A 150 -0.98 -19.83 -6.20
C PRO A 150 0.09 -20.15 -7.25
N ASP A 151 0.49 -19.13 -8.02
CA ASP A 151 1.33 -19.28 -9.21
C ASP A 151 2.73 -18.69 -8.98
N SER A 152 3.35 -19.06 -7.84
CA SER A 152 4.61 -18.46 -7.37
C SER A 152 5.63 -19.49 -6.93
N GLU A 153 6.90 -19.05 -6.87
CA GLU A 153 8.03 -19.87 -6.42
C GLU A 153 8.79 -19.21 -5.27
N TRP A 154 9.17 -20.02 -4.29
CA TRP A 154 9.98 -19.59 -3.16
C TRP A 154 11.41 -19.26 -3.59
N ILE A 155 11.94 -18.14 -3.10
CA ILE A 155 13.39 -17.86 -3.21
C ILE A 155 14.20 -18.90 -2.44
N ASP A 156 13.73 -19.28 -1.25
CA ASP A 156 14.27 -20.38 -0.48
C ASP A 156 13.27 -21.55 -0.42
N PRO A 157 13.46 -22.58 -1.26
CA PRO A 157 12.57 -23.76 -1.29
C PRO A 157 12.51 -24.52 0.04
N GLU A 158 13.46 -24.37 0.95
CA GLU A 158 13.43 -25.06 2.24
C GLU A 158 12.30 -24.53 3.13
N ARG A 159 11.90 -23.26 2.98
CA ARG A 159 10.75 -22.68 3.70
C ARG A 159 9.44 -23.40 3.40
N ALA A 160 9.29 -23.92 2.18
CA ALA A 160 8.13 -24.72 1.80
C ALA A 160 8.06 -26.06 2.55
N LYS A 161 9.20 -26.56 3.06
CA LYS A 161 9.34 -27.87 3.71
C LYS A 161 9.38 -27.78 5.24
N THR A 162 9.99 -26.73 5.78
CA THR A 162 10.26 -26.59 7.22
C THR A 162 9.05 -26.13 8.01
N GLU A 163 8.07 -25.50 7.36
CA GLU A 163 6.87 -25.00 8.00
C GLU A 163 5.65 -25.91 7.78
N THR A 164 4.82 -26.03 8.81
CA THR A 164 3.49 -26.65 8.66
C THR A 164 2.55 -25.66 7.97
N TRP A 165 2.11 -26.01 6.76
CA TRP A 165 1.19 -25.21 5.94
C TRP A 165 -0.20 -25.81 5.90
N SER A 166 -1.24 -24.98 5.87
CA SER A 166 -2.59 -25.42 5.53
C SER A 166 -2.65 -25.98 4.10
N LYS A 167 -3.69 -26.76 3.79
CA LYS A 167 -3.91 -27.27 2.41
C LYS A 167 -3.98 -26.15 1.37
N CYS A 168 -4.44 -24.96 1.78
CA CYS A 168 -4.55 -23.79 0.91
C CYS A 168 -3.17 -23.18 0.57
N ALA A 169 -2.25 -23.17 1.53
CA ALA A 169 -0.90 -22.60 1.37
C ALA A 169 0.16 -23.61 0.91
N HIS A 170 -0.15 -24.90 0.93
CA HIS A 170 0.82 -25.97 0.68
C HIS A 170 1.54 -25.81 -0.67
N ARG A 171 2.88 -25.87 -0.66
CA ARG A 171 3.80 -25.76 -1.82
C ARG A 171 3.76 -24.44 -2.58
N ARG A 172 3.10 -23.41 -2.05
CA ARG A 172 3.02 -22.07 -2.63
C ARG A 172 3.84 -21.11 -1.80
N VAL A 173 4.29 -20.00 -2.38
CA VAL A 173 4.80 -18.90 -1.56
C VAL A 173 3.65 -18.42 -0.69
N ALA A 174 3.89 -18.40 0.62
CA ALA A 174 2.88 -18.03 1.59
C ALA A 174 3.50 -17.34 2.79
N MET A 175 2.71 -16.50 3.44
CA MET A 175 3.07 -15.93 4.72
C MET A 175 2.01 -16.29 5.76
N LYS A 176 2.47 -16.86 6.88
CA LYS A 176 1.61 -17.04 8.04
C LYS A 176 1.29 -15.69 8.67
N PRO A 177 0.06 -15.49 9.13
CA PRO A 177 -0.28 -14.33 9.94
C PRO A 177 0.56 -14.39 11.22
N THR A 178 1.40 -13.38 11.41
CA THR A 178 2.14 -13.18 12.66
C THR A 178 1.88 -11.77 13.15
N ARG A 179 1.31 -11.64 14.35
CA ARG A 179 0.91 -10.35 14.92
C ARG A 179 2.08 -9.36 14.90
N GLY A 180 1.85 -8.18 14.33
CA GLY A 180 2.84 -7.11 14.22
C GLY A 180 3.67 -7.16 12.94
N ASP A 181 3.71 -8.29 12.24
CA ASP A 181 4.37 -8.42 10.95
C ASP A 181 3.44 -7.99 9.80
N GLY A 182 3.99 -7.96 8.59
CA GLY A 182 3.22 -7.75 7.37
C GLY A 182 3.81 -8.45 6.16
N LEU A 183 3.03 -8.48 5.08
CA LEU A 183 3.40 -8.97 3.76
C LEU A 183 3.30 -7.83 2.77
N MET A 184 4.37 -7.53 2.03
CA MET A 184 4.34 -6.62 0.90
C MET A 184 4.47 -7.39 -0.40
N PHE A 185 3.67 -7.08 -1.41
CA PHE A 185 3.87 -7.60 -2.76
C PHE A 185 3.54 -6.57 -3.83
N TRP A 186 4.15 -6.71 -4.99
CA TRP A 186 3.93 -5.84 -6.14
C TRP A 186 2.98 -6.48 -7.14
N SER A 187 1.94 -5.75 -7.53
CA SER A 187 0.98 -6.16 -8.55
C SER A 187 1.46 -5.84 -9.98
N VAL A 188 2.50 -5.02 -10.09
CA VAL A 188 3.11 -4.63 -11.37
C VAL A 188 4.60 -4.92 -11.41
N ARG A 189 5.09 -5.27 -12.59
CA ARG A 189 6.51 -5.42 -12.91
C ARG A 189 7.19 -4.05 -13.06
N PRO A 190 8.53 -3.98 -12.96
CA PRO A 190 9.26 -2.73 -13.16
C PRO A 190 9.06 -2.09 -14.55
N ASP A 191 8.64 -2.86 -15.55
CA ASP A 191 8.28 -2.38 -16.89
C ASP A 191 6.86 -1.79 -16.98
N GLY A 192 6.11 -1.76 -15.87
CA GLY A 192 4.75 -1.22 -15.77
C GLY A 192 3.64 -2.19 -16.16
N THR A 193 3.97 -3.40 -16.61
CA THR A 193 2.97 -4.44 -16.93
C THR A 193 2.45 -5.14 -15.66
N ILE A 194 1.22 -5.65 -15.71
CA ILE A 194 0.65 -6.42 -14.59
C ILE A 194 1.45 -7.72 -14.41
N ASP A 195 1.71 -8.09 -13.15
CA ASP A 195 2.27 -9.40 -12.79
C ASP A 195 1.15 -10.31 -12.31
N HIS A 196 0.62 -11.15 -13.20
CA HIS A 196 -0.50 -12.04 -12.85
C HIS A 196 -0.16 -13.09 -11.78
N ARG A 197 1.13 -13.26 -11.46
CA ARG A 197 1.58 -14.10 -10.34
C ARG A 197 1.30 -13.45 -8.98
N ALA A 198 0.95 -12.15 -8.96
CA ALA A 198 0.46 -11.46 -7.78
C ALA A 198 -0.98 -11.85 -7.39
N LEU A 199 -1.62 -12.72 -8.19
CA LEU A 199 -2.82 -13.45 -7.77
C LEU A 199 -2.56 -14.06 -6.39
N HIS A 200 -3.44 -13.76 -5.43
CA HIS A 200 -3.26 -14.22 -4.06
C HIS A 200 -4.59 -14.59 -3.42
N VAL A 201 -4.51 -15.45 -2.40
CA VAL A 201 -5.64 -15.97 -1.65
C VAL A 201 -5.44 -15.72 -0.17
N GLY A 202 -6.52 -15.31 0.50
CA GLY A 202 -6.60 -15.33 1.96
C GLY A 202 -7.09 -16.71 2.40
N CYS A 203 -6.18 -17.59 2.80
CA CYS A 203 -6.53 -18.93 3.26
C CYS A 203 -7.45 -18.84 4.48
N PRO A 204 -8.46 -19.74 4.60
CA PRO A 204 -9.38 -19.69 5.71
C PRO A 204 -8.66 -19.97 7.04
N PRO A 205 -8.92 -19.21 8.11
CA PRO A 205 -8.61 -19.67 9.47
C PRO A 205 -9.40 -20.94 9.76
N THR A 206 -8.74 -21.97 10.29
CA THR A 206 -9.42 -23.20 10.73
C THR A 206 -9.71 -23.17 12.22
N ARG A 207 -8.96 -22.38 12.99
CA ARG A 207 -9.20 -22.11 14.41
C ARG A 207 -8.76 -20.70 14.77
N GLY A 208 -9.57 -19.98 15.55
CA GLY A 208 -9.32 -18.60 15.95
C GLY A 208 -9.77 -17.58 14.90
N THR A 209 -9.39 -16.32 15.14
CA THR A 209 -9.79 -15.18 14.31
C THR A 209 -8.56 -14.46 13.79
N LYS A 210 -8.55 -14.15 12.50
CA LYS A 210 -7.50 -13.34 11.85
C LYS A 210 -7.99 -11.91 11.67
N TRP A 211 -7.17 -10.95 12.06
CA TRP A 211 -7.39 -9.53 11.74
C TRP A 211 -6.23 -8.99 10.91
N THR A 212 -6.55 -8.28 9.82
CA THR A 212 -5.55 -7.67 8.95
C THR A 212 -5.88 -6.23 8.63
N ALA A 213 -4.87 -5.44 8.32
CA ALA A 213 -5.01 -4.11 7.72
C ALA A 213 -4.29 -4.08 6.37
N THR A 214 -5.04 -3.84 5.30
CA THR A 214 -4.54 -3.77 3.93
C THR A 214 -4.33 -2.32 3.52
N ILE A 215 -3.16 -2.05 2.97
CA ILE A 215 -2.78 -0.77 2.36
C ILE A 215 -2.60 -1.04 0.87
N TRP A 216 -3.48 -0.46 0.06
CA TRP A 216 -3.29 -0.41 -1.40
C TRP A 216 -2.56 0.87 -1.77
N VAL A 217 -1.50 0.72 -2.56
CA VAL A 217 -0.62 1.81 -2.98
C VAL A 217 -0.74 2.01 -4.48
N HIS A 218 -1.06 3.23 -4.88
CA HIS A 218 -1.28 3.62 -6.26
C HIS A 218 -0.02 4.11 -6.97
N ALA A 219 0.01 3.98 -8.30
CA ALA A 219 1.06 4.52 -9.16
C ALA A 219 1.16 6.06 -9.02
N ASP A 220 0.01 6.73 -8.97
CA ASP A 220 -0.13 8.18 -8.86
C ASP A 220 -0.73 8.58 -7.49
N PRO A 221 -0.63 9.86 -7.10
CA PRO A 221 -1.25 10.36 -5.88
C PRO A 221 -2.75 10.03 -5.83
N TYR A 222 -3.18 9.30 -4.79
CA TYR A 222 -4.55 8.82 -4.65
C TYR A 222 -5.49 9.92 -4.14
N ASN A 223 -6.57 10.22 -4.87
CA ASN A 223 -7.53 11.29 -4.52
C ASN A 223 -6.81 12.59 -4.12
N TRP A 224 -5.67 12.89 -4.75
CA TRP A 224 -4.86 14.05 -4.42
C TRP A 224 -5.33 15.24 -5.24
N ILE A 225 -5.74 16.27 -4.53
CA ILE A 225 -5.92 17.59 -5.13
C ILE A 225 -4.59 18.29 -4.95
N LYS A 226 -3.93 18.65 -6.06
CA LYS A 226 -2.72 19.47 -6.01
C LYS A 226 -3.06 20.73 -5.20
N PRO A 227 -2.40 21.00 -4.06
CA PRO A 227 -2.59 22.25 -3.37
C PRO A 227 -2.28 23.40 -4.35
N PRO A 228 -2.96 24.56 -4.21
CA PRO A 228 -2.62 25.71 -5.04
C PRO A 228 -1.11 25.95 -4.92
N ASP A 229 -0.49 26.30 -6.05
CA ASP A 229 0.94 26.62 -6.03
C ASP A 229 1.14 27.75 -5.01
N PRO A 230 2.16 27.66 -4.13
CA PRO A 230 2.46 28.71 -3.18
C PRO A 230 2.60 30.04 -3.92
N VAL A 231 1.93 31.07 -3.40
CA VAL A 231 1.93 32.40 -4.03
C VAL A 231 3.27 33.06 -3.70
N PRO A 232 4.07 33.46 -4.71
CA PRO A 232 5.31 34.15 -4.43
C PRO A 232 5.10 35.43 -3.66
N THR A 233 6.02 35.72 -2.72
CA THR A 233 6.16 37.07 -2.16
C THR A 233 6.27 38.06 -3.32
N ILE A 234 5.60 39.22 -3.23
CA ILE A 234 5.57 40.21 -4.32
C ILE A 234 7.01 40.57 -4.73
N GLY A 235 7.32 40.43 -6.02
CA GLY A 235 8.65 40.70 -6.58
C GLY A 235 9.61 39.51 -6.58
N CYS A 236 9.16 38.34 -6.10
CA CYS A 236 9.87 37.06 -6.14
C CYS A 236 9.37 36.12 -7.25
N GLU A 237 8.46 36.56 -8.12
CA GLU A 237 7.82 35.69 -9.10
C GLU A 237 8.83 35.12 -10.10
N ASP A 238 8.63 33.86 -10.50
CA ASP A 238 9.29 33.31 -11.68
C ASP A 238 8.64 33.91 -12.93
N LYS A 239 9.45 34.51 -13.80
CA LYS A 239 8.99 35.09 -15.07
C LYS A 239 8.87 34.03 -16.19
N SER A 240 9.21 32.78 -15.90
CA SER A 240 9.16 31.68 -16.86
C SER A 240 8.83 30.35 -16.18
N ASP A 241 7.97 29.55 -16.81
CA ASP A 241 7.65 28.19 -16.38
C ASP A 241 8.88 27.25 -16.37
N ARG A 242 9.97 27.64 -17.02
CA ARG A 242 11.23 26.89 -17.06
C ARG A 242 12.16 27.17 -15.87
N CYS A 243 11.88 28.21 -15.08
CA CYS A 243 12.72 28.61 -13.95
C CYS A 243 13.02 27.44 -13.00
N ARG A 244 12.00 26.62 -12.69
CA ARG A 244 12.17 25.44 -11.83
C ARG A 244 13.11 24.40 -12.44
N GLY A 245 13.02 24.17 -13.75
CA GLY A 245 13.90 23.27 -14.47
C GLY A 245 15.35 23.75 -14.48
N TRP A 246 15.56 25.04 -14.75
CA TRP A 246 16.89 25.67 -14.73
C TRP A 246 17.52 25.68 -13.33
N ALA A 247 16.74 26.01 -12.29
CA ALA A 247 17.20 25.95 -10.92
C ALA A 247 17.61 24.51 -10.51
N ASN A 248 16.81 23.50 -10.88
CA ASN A 248 17.09 22.10 -10.58
C ASN A 248 18.39 21.58 -11.23
N ILE A 249 18.85 22.16 -12.34
CA ILE A 249 20.13 21.81 -12.99
C ILE A 249 21.30 22.72 -12.57
N GLY A 250 21.08 23.57 -11.57
CA GLY A 250 22.10 24.41 -10.93
C GLY A 250 22.35 25.75 -11.62
N GLU A 251 21.42 26.27 -12.44
CA GLU A 251 21.62 27.56 -13.10
C GLU A 251 21.65 28.74 -12.13
N CYS A 252 21.08 28.61 -10.94
CA CYS A 252 21.13 29.67 -9.92
C CYS A 252 22.58 30.03 -9.54
N ASP A 253 23.49 29.05 -9.57
CA ASP A 253 24.91 29.25 -9.30
C ASP A 253 25.73 29.51 -10.57
N LYS A 254 25.38 28.86 -11.68
CA LYS A 254 26.12 28.95 -12.96
C LYS A 254 25.81 30.24 -13.73
N ASN A 255 24.58 30.75 -13.62
CA ASN A 255 24.08 31.91 -14.31
C ASN A 255 23.27 32.83 -13.37
N PRO A 256 23.89 33.30 -12.27
CA PRO A 256 23.19 34.00 -11.21
C PRO A 256 22.57 35.32 -11.70
N SER A 257 23.22 36.02 -12.63
CA SER A 257 22.70 37.29 -13.15
C SER A 257 21.33 37.14 -13.81
N PHE A 258 21.16 36.12 -14.66
CA PHE A 258 19.87 35.86 -15.28
C PHE A 258 18.87 35.26 -14.29
N MET A 259 19.33 34.31 -13.48
CA MET A 259 18.46 33.50 -12.63
C MET A 259 17.92 34.28 -11.42
N LEU A 260 18.73 35.08 -10.76
CA LEU A 260 18.29 35.90 -9.61
C LEU A 260 17.42 37.10 -10.03
N GLU A 261 17.39 37.44 -11.32
CA GLU A 261 16.49 38.47 -11.85
C GLU A 261 15.15 37.89 -12.31
N ASN A 262 15.17 36.71 -12.94
CA ASN A 262 14.02 36.16 -13.66
C ASN A 262 13.39 34.94 -13.01
N CYS A 263 14.09 34.29 -12.08
CA CYS A 263 13.72 33.03 -11.46
C CYS A 263 13.92 33.04 -9.94
N LYS A 264 13.57 34.17 -9.30
CA LYS A 264 13.83 34.43 -7.87
C LYS A 264 13.18 33.38 -6.96
N TRP A 265 11.95 32.99 -7.28
CA TRP A 265 11.24 31.94 -6.57
C TRP A 265 11.98 30.60 -6.69
N SER A 266 12.27 30.18 -7.92
CA SER A 266 12.95 28.91 -8.17
C SER A 266 14.37 28.85 -7.58
N CYS A 267 15.08 29.98 -7.51
CA CYS A 267 16.44 30.07 -6.96
C CYS A 267 16.52 30.31 -5.46
N ARG A 268 15.39 30.35 -4.77
CA ARG A 268 15.31 30.53 -3.33
C ARG A 268 16.04 31.77 -2.80
N VAL A 269 15.82 32.90 -3.46
CA VAL A 269 16.44 34.18 -3.06
C VAL A 269 15.97 34.57 -1.66
N ASP A 270 16.89 35.00 -0.80
CA ASP A 270 16.58 35.45 0.56
C ASP A 270 15.47 36.53 0.56
N GLY A 271 14.45 36.32 1.39
CA GLY A 271 13.27 37.18 1.46
C GLY A 271 12.11 36.76 0.55
N CYS A 272 12.27 35.71 -0.24
CA CYS A 272 11.18 34.99 -0.90
C CYS A 272 10.73 33.84 0.03
N ASP A 273 9.47 33.85 0.48
CA ASP A 273 8.95 32.81 1.38
C ASP A 273 8.57 31.56 0.58
N HIS A 274 9.12 30.38 0.87
CA HIS A 274 8.94 29.14 0.09
C HIS A 274 8.04 28.09 0.75
#